data_AF-A0A087NFV2-F1
#
_entry.id   AF-A0A087NFV2-F1
#
_cell.length_a   1.000
_cell.length_b   1.000
_cell.length_c   1.000
_cell.angle_alpha   90.00
_cell.angle_beta   90.00
_cell.angle_gamma   90.00
#
_symmetry.space_group_name_H-M   'P 1'
#
loop_
_entity.id
_entity.type
_entity.pdbx_description
1 polymer ?
#
loop_
_entity_poly.entity_id
_entity_poly.type
_entity_poly.pdbx_seq_one_letter_code
_entity_poly.pdbx_strand_id
1 'polypeptide(L)'
;MCYIGDYHADFAWLLAAVFGTKIDGVFRASDIFEGEDDFITAYEKVSGNRVDPRKLYYFKIFNYWKSYILVSVLGMRAANAQHNHQDVLLTFLAATGPMHLAGLASLLSTGEPT
;
A
#
# COMPACT_ATOMS: atom_id res chain seq x y z
N MET A 1 6.61 8.67 -2.22
CA MET A 1 5.83 9.93 -2.37
C MET A 1 6.12 10.75 -1.13
N CYS A 2 6.43 12.05 -1.24
CA CYS A 2 6.66 12.92 -0.09
C CYS A 2 5.78 14.15 -0.28
N TYR A 3 4.75 14.28 0.54
CA TYR A 3 3.83 15.40 0.55
C TYR A 3 3.30 15.63 1.96
N ILE A 4 2.83 16.84 2.26
CA ILE A 4 2.15 17.14 3.52
C ILE A 4 0.69 16.72 3.38
N GLY A 5 0.23 15.82 4.25
CA GLY A 5 -1.13 15.27 4.20
C GLY A 5 -1.50 14.47 5.43
N ASP A 6 -2.64 13.78 5.35
CA ASP A 6 -3.12 12.90 6.42
C ASP A 6 -2.20 11.67 6.54
N TYR A 7 -1.70 11.40 7.75
CA TYR A 7 -0.73 10.33 8.04
C TYR A 7 -1.28 8.93 7.75
N HIS A 8 -2.61 8.76 7.70
CA HIS A 8 -3.22 7.48 7.32
C HIS A 8 -2.82 7.05 5.90
N ALA A 9 -2.43 7.99 5.03
CA ALA A 9 -1.91 7.66 3.70
C ALA A 9 -0.59 6.88 3.75
N ASP A 10 0.32 7.24 4.66
CA ASP A 10 1.58 6.53 4.85
C ASP A 10 1.36 5.19 5.56
N PHE A 11 0.36 5.09 6.43
CA PHE A 11 0.03 3.82 7.09
C PHE A 11 -0.56 2.81 6.12
N ALA A 12 -1.49 3.26 5.28
CA ALA A 12 -2.03 2.45 4.21
C ALA A 12 -0.94 1.97 3.22
N TRP A 13 0.15 2.74 3.07
CA TRP A 13 1.33 2.31 2.32
C TRP A 13 2.13 1.24 3.06
N LEU A 14 2.50 1.50 4.33
CA LEU A 14 3.27 0.57 5.17
C LEU A 14 2.60 -0.79 5.34
N LEU A 15 1.27 -0.79 5.48
CA LEU A 15 0.43 -1.98 5.71
C LEU A 15 0.07 -2.73 4.42
N ALA A 16 0.48 -2.25 3.24
CA ALA A 16 0.11 -2.88 1.99
C ALA A 16 0.72 -4.29 1.87
N ALA A 17 -0.10 -5.26 1.46
CA ALA A 17 0.28 -6.68 1.43
C ALA A 17 1.48 -6.95 0.50
N VAL A 18 1.68 -6.13 -0.53
CA VAL A 18 2.82 -6.22 -1.45
C VAL A 18 4.18 -6.02 -0.77
N PHE A 19 4.22 -5.35 0.39
CA PHE A 19 5.44 -5.16 1.18
C PHE A 19 5.55 -6.15 2.34
N GLY A 20 4.49 -6.90 2.63
CA GLY A 20 4.47 -7.82 3.76
C GLY A 20 4.92 -9.23 3.40
N THR A 21 5.31 -9.98 4.44
CA THR A 21 5.66 -11.40 4.32
C THR A 21 4.85 -12.20 5.32
N LYS A 22 4.52 -13.45 4.99
CA LYS A 22 3.88 -14.39 5.91
C LYS A 22 4.91 -15.38 6.42
N ILE A 23 5.18 -15.38 7.71
CA ILE A 23 6.15 -16.25 8.37
C ILE A 23 5.42 -16.97 9.50
N ASP A 24 5.52 -18.30 9.56
CA ASP A 24 4.87 -19.14 10.57
C ASP A 24 3.35 -18.90 10.71
N GLY A 25 2.69 -18.53 9.61
CA GLY A 25 1.26 -18.26 9.59
C GLY A 25 0.86 -16.83 9.95
N VAL A 26 1.81 -15.99 10.40
CA VAL A 26 1.59 -14.60 10.80
C VAL A 26 1.96 -13.66 9.66
N PHE A 27 1.05 -12.75 9.29
CA PHE A 27 1.37 -11.68 8.33
C PHE A 27 2.14 -10.57 9.04
N ARG A 28 3.29 -10.19 8.47
CA ARG A 28 4.10 -9.08 8.97
C ARG A 28 4.07 -7.92 7.98
N ALA A 29 3.55 -6.77 8.44
CA ALA A 29 3.48 -5.57 7.62
C ALA A 29 4.89 -4.98 7.45
N SER A 30 5.38 -4.94 6.20
CA SER A 30 6.75 -4.51 5.88
C SER A 30 7.84 -5.25 6.68
N ASP A 31 7.55 -6.46 7.16
CA ASP A 31 8.39 -7.25 8.08
C ASP A 31 8.74 -6.58 9.42
N ILE A 32 7.96 -5.56 9.83
CA ILE A 32 8.20 -4.80 11.07
C ILE A 32 7.20 -5.19 12.17
N PHE A 33 5.91 -5.20 11.86
CA PHE A 33 4.84 -5.41 12.85
C PHE A 33 4.04 -6.67 12.55
N GLU A 34 3.61 -7.38 13.61
CA GLU A 34 2.77 -8.56 13.50
C GLU A 34 1.30 -8.16 13.31
N GLY A 35 0.97 -7.83 12.07
CA GLY A 35 -0.37 -7.39 11.70
C GLY A 35 -0.61 -5.89 11.94
N GLU A 36 -1.85 -5.48 11.67
CA GLU A 36 -2.26 -4.07 11.67
C GLU A 36 -2.53 -3.53 13.07
N ASP A 37 -3.14 -4.33 13.94
CA ASP A 37 -3.51 -3.91 15.30
C ASP A 37 -2.28 -3.64 16.17
N ASP A 38 -1.23 -4.46 16.01
CA ASP A 38 0.05 -4.28 16.70
C ASP A 38 0.71 -2.96 16.29
N PHE A 39 0.76 -2.69 14.96
CA PHE A 39 1.24 -1.43 14.43
C PHE A 39 0.44 -0.23 14.98
N ILE A 40 -0.89 -0.28 14.91
CA ILE A 40 -1.76 0.81 15.38
C ILE A 40 -1.51 1.06 16.87
N THR A 41 -1.50 0.01 17.69
CA THR A 41 -1.30 0.12 19.14
C THR A 41 0.05 0.76 19.48
N ALA A 42 1.12 0.31 18.82
CA ALA A 42 2.46 0.87 19.02
C ALA A 42 2.53 2.34 18.56
N TYR A 43 1.96 2.65 17.40
CA TYR A 43 1.96 3.99 16.83
C TYR A 43 1.19 4.99 17.71
N GLU A 44 -0.03 4.66 18.13
CA GLU A 44 -0.85 5.56 18.97
C GLU A 44 -0.17 5.84 20.31
N LYS A 45 0.48 4.83 20.89
CA LYS A 45 1.21 4.96 22.16
C LYS A 45 2.40 5.92 22.05
N VAL A 46 3.16 5.87 20.96
CA VAL A 46 4.39 6.66 20.80
C VAL A 46 4.11 8.05 20.25
N SER A 47 3.19 8.18 19.29
CA SER A 47 2.90 9.44 18.61
C SER A 47 1.87 10.32 19.32
N GLY A 48 0.98 9.72 20.14
CA GLY A 48 -0.19 10.39 20.71
C GLY A 48 -1.33 10.63 19.71
N ASN A 49 -1.16 10.28 18.43
CA ASN A 49 -2.21 10.37 17.42
C ASN A 49 -3.17 9.18 17.53
N ARG A 50 -4.43 9.37 17.15
CA ARG A 50 -5.45 8.31 17.09
C ARG A 50 -5.76 7.91 15.67
N VAL A 51 -5.66 6.61 15.38
CA VAL A 51 -5.94 6.06 14.06
C VAL A 51 -7.45 5.92 13.89
N ASP A 52 -7.99 6.57 12.87
CA ASP A 52 -9.37 6.44 12.43
C ASP A 52 -9.47 5.28 11.43
N PRO A 53 -10.18 4.18 11.77
CA PRO A 53 -10.26 3.01 10.91
C PRO A 53 -10.95 3.29 9.57
N ARG A 54 -11.88 4.25 9.51
CA ARG A 54 -12.58 4.61 8.26
C ARG A 54 -11.66 5.39 7.33
N LYS A 55 -10.88 6.32 7.88
CA LYS A 55 -9.82 7.00 7.11
C LYS A 55 -8.76 6.02 6.63
N LEU A 56 -8.29 5.13 7.51
CA LEU A 56 -7.31 4.12 7.12
C LEU A 56 -7.83 3.23 5.99
N TYR A 57 -9.08 2.80 6.08
CA TYR A 57 -9.75 2.02 5.03
C TYR A 57 -9.84 2.79 3.70
N TYR A 58 -10.26 4.06 3.73
CA TYR A 58 -10.24 4.93 2.54
C TYR A 58 -8.84 5.01 1.93
N PHE A 59 -7.82 5.26 2.73
CA PHE A 59 -6.45 5.39 2.23
C PHE A 59 -5.89 4.06 1.71
N LYS A 60 -6.31 2.90 2.23
CA LYS A 60 -5.98 1.59 1.65
C LYS A 60 -6.56 1.45 0.25
N ILE A 61 -7.84 1.76 0.05
CA ILE A 61 -8.48 1.75 -1.28
C ILE A 61 -7.72 2.69 -2.22
N PHE A 62 -7.52 3.94 -1.79
CA PHE A 62 -6.81 4.94 -2.57
C PHE A 62 -5.40 4.48 -2.92
N ASN A 63 -4.71 3.83 -1.99
CA ASN A 63 -3.34 3.35 -2.19
C ASN A 63 -3.28 2.23 -3.25
N TYR A 64 -4.16 1.23 -3.18
CA TYR A 64 -4.18 0.16 -4.18
C TYR A 64 -4.54 0.68 -5.58
N TRP A 65 -5.54 1.56 -5.68
CA TRP A 65 -5.90 2.21 -6.95
C TRP A 65 -4.72 3.03 -7.51
N LYS A 66 -4.11 3.88 -6.68
CA LYS A 66 -2.97 4.72 -7.06
C LYS A 66 -1.78 3.87 -7.50
N SER A 67 -1.44 2.82 -6.76
CA SER A 67 -0.32 1.93 -7.08
C SER A 67 -0.53 1.20 -8.40
N TYR A 68 -1.76 0.74 -8.70
CA TYR A 68 -2.09 0.17 -10.00
C TYR A 68 -1.80 1.15 -11.14
N ILE A 69 -2.27 2.39 -11.04
CA ILE A 69 -2.01 3.43 -12.05
C ILE A 69 -0.51 3.72 -12.19
N LEU A 70 0.22 3.79 -11.07
CA LEU A 70 1.66 4.04 -11.07
C LEU A 70 2.42 2.94 -11.82
N VAL A 71 2.15 1.66 -11.54
CA VAL A 71 2.94 0.56 -12.11
C VAL A 71 2.45 0.14 -13.50
N SER A 72 1.14 0.05 -13.72
CA SER A 72 0.57 -0.49 -14.96
C SER A 72 0.38 0.55 -16.06
N VAL A 73 0.27 1.84 -15.72
CA VAL A 73 0.04 2.91 -16.71
C VAL A 73 1.24 3.83 -16.80
N LEU A 74 1.58 4.52 -15.71
CA LEU A 74 2.61 5.55 -15.73
C LEU A 74 4.02 4.96 -15.89
N GLY A 75 4.32 3.88 -15.17
CA GLY A 75 5.59 3.16 -15.25
C GLY A 75 5.84 2.59 -16.64
N MET A 76 4.85 1.90 -17.21
CA MET A 76 4.96 1.36 -18.58
C MET A 76 5.10 2.46 -19.64
N ARG A 77 4.38 3.59 -19.49
CA ARG A 77 4.54 4.73 -20.40
C ARG A 77 5.94 5.34 -20.32
N ALA A 78 6.48 5.48 -19.12
CA ALA A 78 7.84 5.99 -18.91
C ALA A 78 8.89 5.03 -19.49
N ALA A 79 8.75 3.72 -19.24
CA ALA A 79 9.64 2.69 -19.77
C ALA A 79 9.64 2.64 -21.30
N ASN A 80 8.46 2.77 -21.93
CA ASN A 80 8.34 2.81 -23.39
C ASN A 80 9.00 4.06 -24.01
N ALA A 81 9.13 5.14 -23.24
CA ALA A 81 9.83 6.34 -23.70
C ALA A 81 11.37 6.23 -23.61
N GLN A 82 11.91 5.11 -23.11
CA GLN A 82 13.34 4.78 -23.13
C GLN A 82 14.22 5.86 -22.48
N HIS A 83 13.83 6.35 -21.31
CA HIS A 83 14.50 7.47 -20.65
C HIS A 83 15.84 7.06 -20.03
N ASN A 84 15.90 5.96 -19.28
CA ASN A 84 17.11 5.57 -18.53
C ASN A 84 17.08 4.11 -18.04
N HIS A 85 18.12 3.70 -17.30
CA HIS A 85 18.24 2.33 -16.77
C HIS A 85 17.07 1.86 -15.89
N GLN A 86 16.28 2.77 -15.31
CA GLN A 86 15.09 2.44 -14.53
C GLN A 86 13.95 1.90 -15.40
N ASP A 87 14.02 2.02 -16.73
CA ASP A 87 12.99 1.46 -17.62
C ASP A 87 12.85 -0.07 -17.42
N VAL A 88 13.95 -0.75 -17.11
CA VAL A 88 13.96 -2.17 -16.73
C VAL A 88 13.17 -2.40 -15.44
N LEU A 89 13.43 -1.57 -14.41
CA LEU A 89 12.72 -1.65 -13.13
C LEU A 89 11.23 -1.35 -13.29
N LEU A 90 10.87 -0.31 -14.05
CA LEU A 90 9.48 0.07 -14.29
C LEU A 90 8.71 -1.02 -15.04
N THR A 91 9.34 -1.67 -16.01
CA THR A 91 8.77 -2.83 -16.72
C THR A 91 8.56 -4.01 -15.78
N PHE A 92 9.53 -4.29 -14.90
CA PHE A 92 9.39 -5.34 -13.87
C PHE A 92 8.25 -5.03 -12.90
N LEU A 93 8.15 -3.78 -12.42
CA LEU A 93 7.10 -3.37 -11.49
C LEU A 93 5.70 -3.48 -12.07
N ALA A 94 5.53 -3.37 -13.39
CA ALA A 94 4.23 -3.56 -14.04
C ALA A 94 3.62 -4.95 -13.78
N ALA A 95 4.45 -5.97 -13.53
CA ALA A 95 4.00 -7.32 -13.16
C ALA A 95 3.25 -7.35 -11.81
N THR A 96 3.42 -6.33 -10.96
CA THR A 96 2.67 -6.19 -9.70
C THR A 96 1.27 -5.62 -9.90
N GLY A 97 0.91 -5.13 -11.09
CA GLY A 97 -0.40 -4.53 -11.38
C GLY A 97 -1.60 -5.40 -10.98
N PRO A 98 -1.65 -6.69 -11.38
CA PRO A 98 -2.74 -7.60 -11.01
C PRO A 98 -2.91 -7.76 -9.49
N MET A 99 -1.82 -7.76 -8.72
CA MET A 99 -1.89 -7.84 -7.25
C MET A 99 -2.58 -6.62 -6.67
N HIS A 100 -2.31 -5.42 -7.21
CA HIS A 100 -2.95 -4.19 -6.75
C HIS A 100 -4.45 -4.17 -7.09
N LEU A 101 -4.83 -4.64 -8.28
CA LEU A 101 -6.24 -4.77 -8.67
C LEU A 101 -6.99 -5.79 -7.80
N ALA A 102 -6.36 -6.94 -7.50
CA ALA A 102 -6.95 -7.95 -6.62
C ALA A 102 -7.18 -7.40 -5.21
N GLY A 103 -6.20 -6.69 -4.65
CA GLY A 103 -6.33 -6.02 -3.35
C GLY A 103 -7.44 -4.97 -3.34
N LEU A 104 -7.53 -4.15 -4.40
CA LEU A 104 -8.60 -3.16 -4.56
C LEU A 104 -9.99 -3.82 -4.62
N ALA A 105 -10.15 -4.84 -5.46
CA ALA A 105 -11.41 -5.57 -5.60
C ALA A 105 -11.84 -6.25 -4.29
N SER A 106 -10.88 -6.81 -3.54
CA SER A 106 -11.14 -7.40 -2.23
C SER A 106 -11.67 -6.36 -1.25
N LEU A 107 -10.99 -5.21 -1.12
CA LEU A 107 -11.43 -4.15 -0.21
C LEU A 107 -12.84 -3.66 -0.56
N LEU A 108 -13.07 -3.32 -1.83
CA LEU A 108 -14.38 -2.85 -2.30
C LEU A 108 -15.51 -3.87 -2.06
N SER A 109 -15.20 -5.16 -2.09
CA SER A 109 -16.15 -6.23 -1.78
C SER A 109 -16.47 -6.36 -0.28
N THR A 110 -15.51 -6.06 0.60
CA THR A 110 -15.71 -6.12 2.06
C THR A 110 -16.58 -4.99 2.58
N GLY A 111 -16.50 -3.80 1.97
CA GLY A 111 -17.21 -2.61 2.44
C GLY A 111 -16.52 -1.92 3.61
N GLU A 112 -17.04 -0.76 4.02
CA GLU A 112 -16.45 0.05 5.08
C GLU A 112 -16.56 -0.65 6.45
N PRO A 113 -15.51 -0.62 7.30
CA PRO A 113 -15.59 -1.14 8.65
C PRO A 113 -16.63 -0.37 9.49
N THR A 114 -17.44 -1.10 10.26
CA THR A 114 -18.51 -0.57 11.13
C THR A 114 -17.96 0.28 12.27
#